data_AF-A0A7K6V6W3-F1
#
_entry.id   AF-A0A7K6V6W3-F1
#
_cell.length_a   1.000
_cell.length_b   1.000
_cell.length_c   1.000
_cell.angle_alpha   90.00
_cell.angle_beta   90.00
_cell.angle_gamma   90.00
#
_symmetry.space_group_name_H-M   'P 1'
#
loop_
_entity.id
_entity.type
_entity.pdbx_description
1 polymer ?
#
loop_
_entity_poly.entity_id
_entity_poly.type
_entity_poly.pdbx_seq_one_letter_code
_entity_poly.pdbx_strand_id
1 'polypeptide(L)'
;FPHSQIIRVQSPEGVKRITATKRETVATFLKKVAKEFGFRNNGFSVYTNRNRTGEITAAQNKSLNLLKIKHGDMLFLYPSSPAGSSSETMDTSVSQNSRPGGAPQVVEDEIDQYLIKQDGKIYRNRDQQLCRHGPLGKCVHCVPLEPFDEDYLNHLEPPVKHMSFHAYIRKLTGGADKGKFVALENISCKIKSGCEGHPPWPEGICTKCQPSAITLNRQKYRHVDNIMFENHTIADRFLDFWRKTGNQHLGYLYGRYTEHKDIPLGIRAEVAAIYEPPQIGTQNSLEILEDPKAEVVDEIAAKLGLRKVGWIFTDLVSEDTRKGTVRYSRNKDTYFLSAEECITAGNFQNQQPNICRLSPDGHFGSKFVTVVATGGPDNQVHFEGYQVSNQCMALVRDECLLPCRDAPELGYAKESSSEQYVPDVFYKDIDKFGNEITQLARPLPVEYLIIDITTTFPKDPVYTFSISQNPFPIENRDVLGETQDFHSLATYLSQNTSSIFLDIISDFHLLLFLVTNEVMPLRDSISLLLEAVRTKNEELAQTWKKSEQWATIEQLCSTVGVPLPGLQEYGAMGGSSHAVAAAMWPCQHCTFMNQPGTDHCEMCSLPRS
;
A
#
# COMPACT_ATOMS: atom_id res chain seq x y z
N PHE A 1 25.98 39.68 -66.79
CA PHE A 1 25.92 39.64 -65.32
C PHE A 1 24.86 38.64 -64.88
N PRO A 2 25.19 37.58 -64.13
CA PRO A 2 24.17 36.65 -63.67
C PRO A 2 23.26 37.39 -62.67
N HIS A 3 21.96 37.49 -62.99
CA HIS A 3 20.98 38.14 -62.12
C HIS A 3 20.86 37.38 -60.79
N SER A 4 21.61 37.84 -59.78
CA SER A 4 21.48 37.40 -58.41
C SER A 4 20.11 37.81 -57.86
N GLN A 5 19.50 36.94 -57.08
CA GLN A 5 18.24 37.18 -56.40
C GLN A 5 18.45 36.95 -54.92
N ILE A 6 18.12 37.95 -54.11
CA ILE A 6 18.07 37.82 -52.65
C ILE A 6 16.70 37.27 -52.25
N ILE A 7 16.70 36.20 -51.45
CA ILE A 7 15.52 35.59 -50.83
C ILE A 7 15.64 35.79 -49.32
N ARG A 8 14.57 36.22 -48.66
CA ARG A 8 14.53 36.39 -47.21
C ARG A 8 14.04 35.10 -46.57
N VAL A 9 14.76 34.59 -45.59
CA VAL A 9 14.34 33.43 -44.81
C VAL A 9 14.17 33.85 -43.36
N GLN A 10 12.99 33.65 -42.82
CA GLN A 10 12.64 33.94 -41.43
C GLN A 10 12.68 32.64 -40.62
N SER A 11 13.53 32.59 -39.60
CA SER A 11 13.52 31.56 -38.55
C SER A 11 12.96 32.14 -37.24
N PRO A 12 12.73 31.32 -36.20
CA PRO A 12 12.39 31.80 -34.86
C PRO A 12 13.43 32.78 -34.26
N GLU A 13 14.68 32.73 -34.73
CA GLU A 13 15.79 33.55 -34.24
C GLU A 13 16.01 34.84 -35.06
N GLY A 14 15.32 35.00 -36.20
CA GLY A 14 15.40 36.23 -37.01
C GLY A 14 15.31 36.00 -38.52
N VAL A 15 15.44 37.08 -39.30
CA VAL A 15 15.37 37.05 -40.77
C VAL A 15 16.77 37.22 -41.36
N LYS A 16 17.23 36.23 -42.14
CA LYS A 16 18.48 36.33 -42.92
C LYS A 16 18.17 36.45 -44.42
N ARG A 17 19.07 37.13 -45.13
CA ARG A 17 18.98 37.34 -46.59
C ARG A 17 19.96 36.40 -47.29
N ILE A 18 19.45 35.50 -48.11
CA ILE A 18 20.25 34.49 -48.81
C ILE A 18 20.30 34.83 -50.29
N THR A 19 21.51 34.93 -50.83
CA THR A 19 21.73 35.19 -52.26
C THR A 19 21.67 33.89 -53.05
N ALA A 20 20.72 33.83 -53.97
CA ALA A 20 20.48 32.72 -54.89
C ALA A 20 20.54 33.18 -56.36
N THR A 21 20.59 32.23 -57.29
CA THR A 21 20.44 32.52 -58.72
C THR A 21 19.18 31.88 -59.29
N LYS A 22 18.59 32.47 -60.34
CA LYS A 22 17.33 31.97 -60.96
C LYS A 22 17.37 30.49 -61.40
N ARG A 23 18.56 29.96 -61.70
CA ARG A 23 18.77 28.57 -62.16
C ARG A 23 19.25 27.63 -61.05
N GLU A 24 19.42 28.13 -59.82
CA GLU A 24 19.86 27.32 -58.68
C GLU A 24 18.82 26.27 -58.30
N THR A 25 19.27 25.07 -57.93
CA THR A 25 18.38 23.99 -57.51
C THR A 25 17.97 24.16 -56.05
N VAL A 26 16.83 23.60 -55.69
CA VAL A 26 16.31 23.64 -54.32
C VAL A 26 17.29 23.02 -53.33
N ALA A 27 17.92 21.90 -53.69
CA ALA A 27 18.90 21.24 -52.83
C ALA A 27 20.13 22.12 -52.53
N THR A 28 20.65 22.85 -53.52
CA THR A 28 21.78 23.77 -53.31
C THR A 28 21.38 25.00 -52.50
N PHE A 29 20.16 25.50 -52.71
CA PHE A 29 19.61 26.61 -51.93
C PHE A 29 19.42 26.23 -50.46
N LEU A 30 18.82 25.06 -50.16
CA LEU A 30 18.63 24.59 -48.79
C LEU A 30 19.97 24.35 -48.07
N LYS A 31 21.02 23.92 -48.76
CA LYS A 31 22.38 23.84 -48.16
C LYS A 31 22.92 25.22 -47.75
N LYS A 32 22.68 26.26 -48.54
CA LYS A 32 23.04 27.64 -48.16
C LYS A 32 22.24 28.12 -46.96
N VAL A 33 20.95 27.79 -46.90
CA VAL A 33 20.09 28.07 -45.75
C VAL A 33 20.61 27.37 -44.50
N ALA A 34 20.94 26.08 -44.58
CA ALA A 34 21.52 25.32 -43.46
C ALA A 34 22.79 25.98 -42.93
N LYS A 35 23.70 26.38 -43.84
CA LYS A 35 24.96 27.04 -43.49
C LYS A 35 24.74 28.40 -42.81
N GLU A 36 23.83 29.22 -43.32
CA GLU A 36 23.56 30.55 -42.74
C GLU A 36 22.89 30.47 -41.36
N PHE A 37 22.07 29.45 -41.10
CA PHE A 37 21.37 29.28 -39.82
C PHE A 37 22.03 28.25 -38.88
N GLY A 38 23.21 27.72 -39.22
CA GLY A 38 23.96 26.82 -38.34
C GLY A 38 23.38 25.41 -38.18
N PHE A 39 22.46 24.98 -39.05
CA PHE A 39 21.85 23.65 -38.97
C PHE A 39 22.70 22.57 -39.67
N ARG A 40 22.74 21.35 -39.09
CA ARG A 40 23.18 20.15 -39.81
C ARG A 40 22.15 19.81 -40.90
N ASN A 41 22.59 19.35 -42.08
CA ASN A 41 21.69 18.94 -43.15
C ASN A 41 20.64 17.96 -42.60
N ASN A 42 19.34 18.27 -42.78
CA ASN A 42 18.15 17.57 -42.27
C ASN A 42 17.57 18.03 -40.91
N GLY A 43 18.10 19.09 -40.29
CA GLY A 43 17.57 19.62 -39.02
C GLY A 43 16.47 20.68 -39.13
N PHE A 44 15.96 20.99 -40.33
CA PHE A 44 14.99 22.07 -40.55
C PHE A 44 14.10 21.80 -41.79
N SER A 45 12.90 22.38 -41.78
CA SER A 45 11.99 22.45 -42.93
C SER A 45 11.76 23.91 -43.33
N VAL A 46 11.70 24.19 -44.62
CA VAL A 46 11.44 25.54 -45.17
C VAL A 46 10.12 25.55 -45.92
N TYR A 47 9.28 26.55 -45.67
CA TYR A 47 7.94 26.69 -46.25
C TYR A 47 7.81 28.02 -46.98
N THR A 48 6.96 28.04 -48.00
CA THR A 48 6.60 29.28 -48.73
C THR A 48 5.67 30.18 -47.93
N ASN A 49 4.83 29.60 -47.06
CA ASN A 49 3.87 30.34 -46.23
C ASN A 49 4.11 30.14 -44.73
N ARG A 50 3.72 31.14 -43.93
CA ARG A 50 3.86 31.15 -42.47
C ARG A 50 3.00 30.10 -41.75
N ASN A 51 1.93 29.62 -42.38
CA ASN A 51 1.04 28.56 -41.84
C ASN A 51 1.57 27.13 -42.09
N ARG A 52 2.87 26.97 -42.40
CA ARG A 52 3.51 25.68 -42.75
C ARG A 52 2.90 24.97 -43.95
N THR A 53 2.36 25.73 -44.91
CA THR A 53 1.91 25.19 -46.21
C THR A 53 2.95 25.44 -47.30
N GLY A 54 3.02 24.53 -48.28
CA GLY A 54 3.96 24.62 -49.40
C GLY A 54 5.41 24.39 -48.96
N GLU A 55 5.69 23.22 -48.37
CA GLU A 55 7.03 22.79 -47.97
C GLU A 55 7.96 22.66 -49.18
N ILE A 56 9.18 23.18 -49.02
CA ILE A 56 10.25 23.13 -50.02
C ILE A 56 11.17 21.98 -49.64
N THR A 57 10.98 20.83 -50.27
CA THR A 57 11.76 19.61 -50.01
C THR A 57 12.90 19.42 -51.01
N ALA A 58 14.06 18.98 -50.52
CA ALA A 58 15.24 18.69 -51.35
C ALA A 58 15.03 17.55 -52.37
N ALA A 59 14.01 16.69 -52.16
CA ALA A 59 13.61 15.64 -53.10
C ALA A 59 13.10 16.19 -54.45
N GLN A 60 12.68 17.46 -54.48
CA GLN A 60 12.27 18.13 -55.70
C GLN A 60 13.52 18.71 -56.37
N ASN A 61 14.15 17.97 -57.30
CA ASN A 61 15.33 18.43 -58.05
C ASN A 61 14.98 19.50 -59.12
N LYS A 62 14.12 20.47 -58.74
CA LYS A 62 13.62 21.58 -59.55
C LYS A 62 14.44 22.84 -59.28
N SER A 63 14.46 23.76 -60.24
CA SER A 63 15.04 25.09 -60.03
C SER A 63 14.10 25.99 -59.24
N LEU A 64 14.64 26.97 -58.51
CA LEU A 64 13.84 27.92 -57.70
C LEU A 64 12.75 28.66 -58.51
N ASN A 65 13.02 28.90 -59.80
CA ASN A 65 12.07 29.56 -60.70
C ASN A 65 10.81 28.71 -60.98
N LEU A 66 10.92 27.38 -60.98
CA LEU A 66 9.78 26.46 -61.14
C LEU A 66 8.87 26.42 -59.89
N LEU A 67 9.40 26.79 -58.72
CA LEU A 67 8.64 26.96 -57.49
C LEU A 67 8.03 28.37 -57.34
N LYS A 68 8.12 29.21 -58.39
CA LYS A 68 7.64 30.60 -58.42
C LYS A 68 8.27 31.51 -57.34
N ILE A 69 9.43 31.14 -56.80
CA ILE A 69 10.15 31.95 -55.81
C ILE A 69 10.91 33.06 -56.54
N LYS A 70 10.59 34.32 -56.22
CA LYS A 70 11.12 35.53 -56.84
C LYS A 70 12.05 36.29 -55.90
N HIS A 71 12.73 37.29 -56.46
CA HIS A 71 13.55 38.21 -55.69
C HIS A 71 12.70 38.97 -54.67
N GLY A 72 13.12 38.96 -53.41
CA GLY A 72 12.44 39.65 -52.31
C GLY A 72 11.43 38.79 -51.56
N ASP A 73 11.12 37.58 -52.04
CA ASP A 73 10.18 36.66 -51.38
C ASP A 73 10.68 36.26 -49.99
N MET A 74 9.72 35.99 -49.10
CA MET A 74 9.95 35.60 -47.73
C MET A 74 9.55 34.13 -47.54
N LEU A 75 10.50 33.32 -47.11
CA LEU A 75 10.32 31.91 -46.76
C LEU A 75 10.42 31.74 -45.24
N PHE A 76 9.79 30.70 -44.71
CA PHE A 76 9.69 30.45 -43.28
C PHE A 76 10.39 29.15 -42.94
N LEU A 77 11.44 29.22 -42.14
CA LEU A 77 12.23 28.08 -41.67
C LEU A 77 11.78 27.66 -40.28
N TYR A 78 11.54 26.37 -40.09
CA TYR A 78 11.26 25.76 -38.80
C TYR A 78 12.27 24.65 -38.51
N PRO A 79 13.00 24.71 -37.38
CA PRO A 79 13.88 23.61 -36.97
C PRO A 79 13.06 22.37 -36.61
N SER A 80 13.53 21.18 -37.01
CA SER A 80 12.86 19.89 -36.81
C SER A 80 13.13 19.26 -35.42
N SER A 81 13.95 19.93 -34.60
CA SER A 81 14.10 19.74 -33.15
C SER A 81 14.98 20.89 -32.61
N PRO A 82 14.80 21.34 -31.35
CA PRO A 82 15.57 22.46 -30.82
C PRO A 82 17.01 22.01 -30.54
N ALA A 83 17.95 22.41 -31.41
CA ALA A 83 19.36 22.45 -31.04
C ALA A 83 19.55 23.65 -30.10
N GLY A 84 19.98 23.38 -28.87
CA GLY A 84 20.17 24.41 -27.84
C GLY A 84 21.27 25.42 -28.19
N SER A 85 20.95 26.69 -27.97
CA SER A 85 21.92 27.76 -27.71
C SER A 85 21.50 28.45 -26.42
N SER A 86 22.45 28.53 -25.50
CA SER A 86 22.39 29.18 -24.19
C SER A 86 21.93 30.64 -24.27
N SER A 87 20.95 31.01 -23.43
CA SER A 87 20.96 32.21 -22.56
C SER A 87 19.63 32.34 -21.82
N GLU A 88 19.74 32.79 -20.58
CA GLU A 88 18.73 32.94 -19.54
C GLU A 88 17.56 33.86 -19.93
N THR A 89 16.34 33.53 -19.47
CA THR A 89 15.35 34.37 -18.75
C THR A 89 13.91 33.92 -19.03
N MET A 90 13.05 34.17 -18.03
CA MET A 90 11.76 33.52 -17.76
C MET A 90 10.59 33.87 -18.70
N ASP A 91 9.66 32.92 -18.69
CA ASP A 91 8.18 33.02 -18.65
C ASP A 91 7.29 33.25 -19.89
N THR A 92 6.43 32.23 -20.05
CA THR A 92 5.01 32.22 -20.44
C THR A 92 4.58 32.69 -21.84
N SER A 93 4.15 31.75 -22.68
CA SER A 93 2.74 31.66 -23.12
C SER A 93 2.47 30.45 -24.03
N VAL A 94 1.31 29.85 -23.77
CA VAL A 94 0.77 28.58 -24.27
C VAL A 94 0.40 28.62 -25.76
N SER A 95 0.65 27.54 -26.50
CA SER A 95 -0.27 27.01 -27.54
C SER A 95 0.06 25.56 -27.97
N GLN A 96 -0.77 24.66 -27.46
CA GLN A 96 -1.25 23.37 -27.98
C GLN A 96 -0.64 22.80 -29.29
N ASN A 97 0.09 21.69 -29.18
CA ASN A 97 -0.30 20.37 -29.73
C ASN A 97 0.89 19.39 -29.74
N SER A 98 0.88 18.45 -28.79
CA SER A 98 1.45 17.11 -28.96
C SER A 98 0.91 16.22 -27.84
N ARG A 99 0.18 15.18 -28.22
CA ARG A 99 -0.16 14.07 -27.30
C ARG A 99 1.15 13.48 -26.76
N PRO A 100 1.36 13.40 -25.45
CA PRO A 100 2.35 12.47 -24.91
C PRO A 100 1.78 11.06 -25.01
N GLY A 101 2.67 10.07 -25.15
CA GLY A 101 2.31 8.65 -25.14
C GLY A 101 1.38 8.32 -23.98
N GLY A 102 0.44 7.41 -24.23
CA GLY A 102 -0.52 6.98 -23.21
C GLY A 102 0.23 6.60 -21.95
N ALA A 103 -0.09 7.28 -20.85
CA ALA A 103 0.22 6.79 -19.52
C ALA A 103 -0.22 5.31 -19.48
N PRO A 104 0.55 4.42 -18.84
CA PRO A 104 0.09 3.05 -18.63
C PRO A 104 -1.35 3.09 -18.09
N GLN A 105 -2.23 2.24 -18.61
CA GLN A 105 -3.58 2.10 -18.05
C GLN A 105 -3.44 1.45 -16.67
N VAL A 106 -3.04 2.23 -15.67
CA VAL A 106 -2.95 1.78 -14.29
C VAL A 106 -4.31 2.01 -13.64
N VAL A 107 -4.91 0.94 -13.12
CA VAL A 107 -6.20 0.97 -12.44
C VAL A 107 -5.94 1.24 -10.97
N GLU A 108 -6.34 2.41 -10.49
CA GLU A 108 -6.28 2.78 -9.07
C GLU A 108 -7.32 2.01 -8.25
N ASP A 109 -7.14 1.97 -6.94
CA ASP A 109 -8.07 1.30 -6.03
C ASP A 109 -9.48 1.91 -6.13
N GLU A 110 -10.51 1.10 -5.87
CA GLU A 110 -11.91 1.54 -5.92
C GLU A 110 -12.18 2.77 -5.05
N ILE A 111 -11.57 2.82 -3.86
CA ILE A 111 -11.69 3.95 -2.94
C ILE A 111 -11.09 5.24 -3.53
N ASP A 112 -9.96 5.16 -4.25
CA ASP A 112 -9.34 6.34 -4.86
C ASP A 112 -10.20 6.86 -6.01
N GLN A 113 -10.72 5.94 -6.82
CA GLN A 113 -11.65 6.28 -7.91
C GLN A 113 -12.94 6.93 -7.39
N TYR A 114 -13.41 6.51 -6.22
CA TYR A 114 -14.54 7.10 -5.53
C TYR A 114 -14.21 8.49 -4.99
N LEU A 115 -13.12 8.65 -4.23
CA LEU A 115 -12.73 9.91 -3.60
C LEU A 115 -12.34 11.00 -4.62
N ILE A 116 -11.75 10.63 -5.75
CA ILE A 116 -11.42 11.58 -6.83
C ILE A 116 -12.66 12.25 -7.43
N LYS A 117 -13.83 11.59 -7.38
CA LYS A 117 -15.09 12.14 -7.87
C LYS A 117 -15.73 13.12 -6.88
N GLN A 118 -15.38 13.05 -5.60
CA GLN A 118 -15.91 13.91 -4.54
C GLN A 118 -15.23 15.29 -4.54
N ASP A 119 -15.98 16.37 -4.32
CA ASP A 119 -15.40 17.73 -4.27
C ASP A 119 -14.56 17.96 -2.99
N GLY A 120 -14.90 17.26 -1.90
CA GLY A 120 -14.26 17.40 -0.59
C GLY A 120 -14.47 18.77 0.06
N LYS A 121 -15.40 19.59 -0.45
CA LYS A 121 -15.58 20.96 0.04
C LYS A 121 -16.28 20.96 1.39
N ILE A 122 -15.81 21.86 2.26
CA ILE A 122 -16.32 21.97 3.62
C ILE A 122 -17.37 23.08 3.64
N TYR A 123 -18.63 22.68 3.65
CA TYR A 123 -19.76 23.61 3.60
C TYR A 123 -20.03 24.20 4.99
N ARG A 124 -19.95 25.53 5.09
CA ARG A 124 -20.21 26.26 6.34
C ARG A 124 -21.57 26.93 6.30
N ASN A 125 -22.24 26.93 7.44
CA ASN A 125 -23.48 27.68 7.62
C ASN A 125 -23.19 29.19 7.60
N ARG A 126 -24.22 29.99 7.30
CA ARG A 126 -24.14 31.45 7.38
C ARG A 126 -23.89 31.88 8.83
N ASP A 127 -22.81 32.60 9.04
CA ASP A 127 -22.52 33.24 10.32
C ASP A 127 -23.50 34.40 10.56
N GLN A 128 -24.23 34.37 11.68
CA GLN A 128 -25.26 35.36 11.97
C GLN A 128 -24.69 36.77 12.24
N GLN A 129 -23.45 36.86 12.69
CA GLN A 129 -22.79 38.12 13.08
C GLN A 129 -21.91 38.69 11.97
N LEU A 130 -21.20 37.82 11.25
CA LEU A 130 -20.21 38.22 10.24
C LEU A 130 -20.79 38.29 8.81
N CYS A 131 -21.83 37.52 8.50
CA CYS A 131 -22.41 37.51 7.15
C CYS A 131 -23.44 38.63 6.93
N ARG A 132 -23.01 39.70 6.24
CA ARG A 132 -23.85 40.84 5.82
C ARG A 132 -24.44 40.67 4.41
N HIS A 133 -25.10 39.54 4.16
CA HIS A 133 -25.79 39.29 2.88
C HIS A 133 -27.10 38.53 3.10
N GLY A 134 -27.98 38.57 2.11
CA GLY A 134 -29.23 37.80 2.11
C GLY A 134 -29.02 36.28 2.03
N PRO A 135 -30.09 35.46 2.12
CA PRO A 135 -30.00 33.99 2.21
C PRO A 135 -29.29 33.31 1.03
N LEU A 136 -29.36 33.88 -0.17
CA LEU A 136 -28.72 33.35 -1.38
C LEU A 136 -27.31 33.92 -1.64
N GLY A 137 -26.90 34.94 -0.87
CA GLY A 137 -25.56 35.50 -0.98
C GLY A 137 -24.52 34.57 -0.36
N LYS A 138 -23.27 34.67 -0.82
CA LYS A 138 -22.10 34.07 -0.16
C LYS A 138 -21.05 35.14 0.08
N CYS A 139 -20.35 35.06 1.22
CA CYS A 139 -19.19 35.88 1.53
C CYS A 139 -18.05 35.01 2.05
N VAL A 140 -16.91 35.62 2.39
CA VAL A 140 -15.72 34.93 2.92
C VAL A 140 -15.99 34.07 4.17
N HIS A 141 -17.02 34.41 4.95
CA HIS A 141 -17.36 33.69 6.19
C HIS A 141 -18.28 32.49 5.97
N CYS A 142 -18.90 32.33 4.80
CA CYS A 142 -19.83 31.22 4.50
C CYS A 142 -19.56 30.52 3.16
N VAL A 143 -18.55 30.97 2.41
CA VAL A 143 -18.07 30.23 1.25
C VAL A 143 -17.50 28.88 1.73
N PRO A 144 -17.75 27.78 1.01
CA PRO A 144 -17.17 26.49 1.34
C PRO A 144 -15.64 26.59 1.36
N LEU A 145 -15.02 25.98 2.37
CA LEU A 145 -13.56 25.89 2.45
C LEU A 145 -13.08 24.73 1.58
N GLU A 146 -11.83 24.83 1.16
CA GLU A 146 -11.15 23.75 0.46
C GLU A 146 -10.74 22.64 1.45
N PRO A 147 -10.65 21.37 1.02
CA PRO A 147 -10.36 20.23 1.91
C PRO A 147 -8.99 20.30 2.61
N PHE A 148 -8.09 21.15 2.13
CA PHE A 148 -6.72 21.34 2.63
C PHE A 148 -6.55 22.64 3.44
N ASP A 149 -7.65 23.28 3.86
CA ASP A 149 -7.64 24.48 4.67
C ASP A 149 -7.03 24.21 6.06
N GLU A 150 -5.86 24.80 6.34
CA GLU A 150 -5.08 24.51 7.54
C GLU A 150 -5.78 25.00 8.81
N ASP A 151 -6.46 26.14 8.75
CA ASP A 151 -7.21 26.68 9.89
C ASP A 151 -8.34 25.71 10.27
N TYR A 152 -9.13 25.24 9.31
CA TYR A 152 -10.18 24.26 9.60
C TYR A 152 -9.63 22.98 10.24
N LEU A 153 -8.58 22.40 9.66
CA LEU A 153 -8.00 21.13 10.16
C LEU A 153 -7.45 21.26 11.59
N ASN A 154 -6.87 22.41 11.93
CA ASN A 154 -6.35 22.70 13.27
C ASN A 154 -7.46 22.91 14.32
N HIS A 155 -8.66 23.34 13.91
CA HIS A 155 -9.80 23.56 14.81
C HIS A 155 -10.68 22.32 15.02
N LEU A 156 -10.39 21.21 14.33
CA LEU A 156 -11.06 19.94 14.60
C LEU A 156 -10.71 19.41 15.99
N GLU A 157 -11.60 18.62 16.58
CA GLU A 157 -11.39 17.96 17.86
C GLU A 157 -11.34 16.44 17.66
N PRO A 158 -10.14 15.80 17.72
CA PRO A 158 -8.80 16.38 17.91
C PRO A 158 -8.25 17.09 16.65
N PRO A 159 -7.26 18.00 16.80
CA PRO A 159 -6.64 18.69 15.67
C PRO A 159 -6.00 17.72 14.68
N VAL A 160 -6.28 17.92 13.39
CA VAL A 160 -5.75 17.07 12.33
C VAL A 160 -4.40 17.61 11.87
N LYS A 161 -3.33 16.95 12.29
CA LYS A 161 -1.94 17.33 11.96
C LYS A 161 -1.56 17.16 10.49
N HIS A 162 -2.20 16.20 9.82
CA HIS A 162 -1.90 15.77 8.47
C HIS A 162 -3.16 15.79 7.61
N MET A 163 -3.12 16.47 6.47
CA MET A 163 -4.24 16.40 5.52
C MET A 163 -4.27 15.03 4.83
N SER A 164 -5.44 14.61 4.37
CA SER A 164 -5.57 13.39 3.58
C SER A 164 -4.78 13.50 2.28
N PHE A 165 -4.28 12.38 1.75
CA PHE A 165 -3.57 12.36 0.47
C PHE A 165 -4.42 12.95 -0.66
N HIS A 166 -5.72 12.67 -0.68
CA HIS A 166 -6.63 13.23 -1.68
C HIS A 166 -6.81 14.75 -1.55
N ALA A 167 -6.83 15.30 -0.34
CA ALA A 167 -6.79 16.75 -0.12
C ALA A 167 -5.46 17.35 -0.62
N TYR A 168 -4.34 16.65 -0.42
CA TYR A 168 -3.03 17.06 -0.95
C TYR A 168 -3.00 17.07 -2.49
N ILE A 169 -3.55 16.05 -3.15
CA ILE A 169 -3.72 16.03 -4.61
C ILE A 169 -4.60 17.19 -5.07
N ARG A 170 -5.68 17.49 -4.37
CA ARG A 170 -6.53 18.66 -4.66
C ARG A 170 -5.76 19.97 -4.52
N LYS A 171 -4.88 20.11 -3.52
CA LYS A 171 -4.00 21.28 -3.35
C LYS A 171 -3.06 21.47 -4.53
N LEU A 172 -2.45 20.39 -5.03
CA LEU A 172 -1.56 20.45 -6.19
C LEU A 172 -2.29 20.71 -7.51
N THR A 173 -3.50 20.18 -7.66
CA THR A 173 -4.31 20.30 -8.89
C THR A 173 -5.23 21.53 -8.90
N GLY A 174 -5.41 22.18 -7.76
CA GLY A 174 -6.23 23.36 -7.52
C GLY A 174 -5.59 24.65 -8.04
N GLY A 175 -5.52 24.79 -9.36
CA GLY A 175 -5.00 25.99 -10.01
C GLY A 175 -5.53 26.15 -11.43
N ALA A 176 -5.12 27.23 -12.13
CA ALA A 176 -5.55 27.52 -13.50
C ALA A 176 -5.23 26.36 -14.47
N ASP A 177 -4.15 25.63 -14.21
CA ASP A 177 -3.68 24.51 -15.04
C ASP A 177 -4.39 23.18 -14.75
N LYS A 178 -5.30 23.12 -13.76
CA LYS A 178 -6.07 21.93 -13.38
C LYS A 178 -5.24 20.65 -13.28
N GLY A 179 -4.02 20.75 -12.74
CA GLY A 179 -3.13 19.60 -12.57
C GLY A 179 -2.39 19.13 -13.83
N LYS A 180 -2.45 19.86 -14.96
CA LYS A 180 -1.80 19.45 -16.23
C LYS A 180 -0.30 19.20 -16.12
N PHE A 181 0.37 19.85 -15.17
CA PHE A 181 1.81 19.73 -14.93
C PHE A 181 2.15 19.08 -13.59
N VAL A 182 1.15 18.55 -12.88
CA VAL A 182 1.40 17.86 -11.61
C VAL A 182 1.94 16.47 -11.92
N ALA A 183 3.19 16.26 -11.56
CA ALA A 183 3.83 14.95 -11.55
C ALA A 183 4.31 14.66 -10.12
N LEU A 184 3.82 13.58 -9.54
CA LEU A 184 4.28 13.10 -8.24
C LEU A 184 5.52 12.24 -8.46
N GLU A 185 6.70 12.83 -8.34
CA GLU A 185 7.97 12.11 -8.54
C GLU A 185 8.34 11.32 -7.29
N ASN A 186 8.66 10.04 -7.46
CA ASN A 186 9.26 9.26 -6.38
C ASN A 186 10.72 9.66 -6.18
N ILE A 187 11.12 9.82 -4.93
CA ILE A 187 12.51 10.09 -4.58
C ILE A 187 13.34 8.85 -4.93
N SER A 188 14.52 9.06 -5.54
CA SER A 188 15.48 8.00 -5.85
C SER A 188 16.88 8.43 -5.40
N CYS A 189 17.50 7.58 -4.59
CA CYS A 189 18.88 7.74 -4.10
C CYS A 189 19.90 7.07 -5.03
N LYS A 190 19.44 6.35 -6.06
CA LYS A 190 20.31 5.64 -7.02
C LYS A 190 20.81 6.57 -8.12
N ILE A 191 22.03 6.32 -8.59
CA ILE A 191 22.60 6.97 -9.78
C ILE A 191 21.72 6.63 -10.98
N LYS A 192 21.34 7.65 -11.76
CA LYS A 192 20.56 7.45 -12.99
C LYS A 192 21.36 6.61 -13.98
N SER A 193 20.78 5.52 -14.45
CA SER A 193 21.39 4.63 -15.43
C SER A 193 21.45 5.28 -16.82
N GLY A 194 22.39 4.82 -17.65
CA GLY A 194 22.50 5.25 -19.05
C GLY A 194 23.33 6.51 -19.29
N CYS A 195 24.25 6.87 -18.39
CA CYS A 195 25.20 7.93 -18.66
C CYS A 195 26.39 7.40 -19.48
N GLU A 196 26.52 7.83 -20.73
CA GLU A 196 27.62 7.42 -21.62
C GLU A 196 28.91 8.27 -21.47
N GLY A 197 28.86 9.32 -20.64
CA GLY A 197 29.93 10.33 -20.54
C GLY A 197 31.04 10.01 -19.54
N HIS A 198 30.92 8.92 -18.77
CA HIS A 198 31.90 8.48 -17.79
C HIS A 198 31.80 6.97 -17.55
N PRO A 199 32.85 6.31 -17.04
CA PRO A 199 32.77 4.93 -16.56
C PRO A 199 31.73 4.76 -15.45
N PRO A 200 31.16 3.56 -15.24
CA PRO A 200 30.22 3.32 -14.15
C PRO A 200 30.84 3.60 -12.77
N TRP A 201 30.00 3.86 -11.78
CA TRP A 201 30.45 3.98 -10.39
C TRP A 201 31.19 2.70 -9.97
N PRO A 202 32.34 2.81 -9.26
CA PRO A 202 32.92 3.99 -8.60
C PRO A 202 33.91 4.82 -9.43
N GLU A 203 34.20 4.43 -10.67
CA GLU A 203 35.26 5.03 -11.49
C GLU A 203 34.88 6.42 -12.06
N GLY A 204 33.59 6.74 -12.13
CA GLY A 204 33.13 8.06 -12.57
C GLY A 204 31.67 8.35 -12.20
N ILE A 205 31.39 9.63 -11.93
CA ILE A 205 30.04 10.17 -11.75
C ILE A 205 30.00 11.59 -12.34
N CYS A 206 28.86 11.98 -12.92
CA CYS A 206 28.64 13.34 -13.38
C CYS A 206 27.39 13.95 -12.73
N THR A 207 27.28 15.28 -12.77
CA THR A 207 26.13 16.02 -12.20
C THR A 207 24.78 15.67 -12.83
N LYS A 208 24.75 15.04 -14.02
CA LYS A 208 23.51 14.63 -14.68
C LYS A 208 22.97 13.29 -14.17
N CYS A 209 23.86 12.37 -13.78
CA CYS A 209 23.47 11.06 -13.28
C CYS A 209 23.44 11.00 -11.75
N GLN A 210 24.18 11.90 -11.10
CA GLN A 210 24.22 12.04 -9.65
C GLN A 210 22.81 12.38 -9.11
N PRO A 211 22.29 11.60 -8.15
CA PRO A 211 21.05 11.96 -7.47
C PRO A 211 21.29 13.19 -6.59
N SER A 212 20.29 14.06 -6.52
CA SER A 212 20.38 15.28 -5.72
C SER A 212 20.42 14.95 -4.23
N ALA A 213 21.07 15.82 -3.45
CA ALA A 213 21.00 15.75 -1.99
C ALA A 213 19.54 15.80 -1.52
N ILE A 214 19.23 14.98 -0.52
CA ILE A 214 17.87 14.83 0.01
C ILE A 214 17.77 15.70 1.25
N THR A 215 16.77 16.58 1.32
CA THR A 215 16.43 17.31 2.54
C THR A 215 15.12 16.77 3.10
N LEU A 216 15.21 16.08 4.23
CA LEU A 216 14.09 15.51 4.96
C LEU A 216 13.23 16.61 5.55
N ASN A 217 12.00 16.68 5.05
CA ASN A 217 10.96 17.57 5.58
C ASN A 217 9.84 16.75 6.20
N ARG A 218 9.17 17.28 7.24
CA ARG A 218 7.97 16.64 7.77
C ARG A 218 6.89 16.56 6.68
N GLN A 219 6.41 15.36 6.40
CA GLN A 219 5.40 15.13 5.38
C GLN A 219 4.07 15.72 5.85
N LYS A 220 3.44 16.58 5.04
CA LYS A 220 2.21 17.31 5.42
C LYS A 220 0.91 16.52 5.21
N TYR A 221 1.00 15.33 4.64
CA TYR A 221 -0.13 14.50 4.27
C TYR A 221 0.12 13.03 4.64
N ARG A 222 -0.95 12.25 4.72
CA ARG A 222 -0.90 10.80 4.95
C ARG A 222 -1.81 10.05 3.98
N HIS A 223 -1.47 8.80 3.69
CA HIS A 223 -2.24 7.97 2.76
C HIS A 223 -3.45 7.32 3.42
N VAL A 224 -3.35 7.02 4.71
CA VAL A 224 -4.44 6.53 5.56
C VAL A 224 -4.59 7.45 6.76
N ASP A 225 -5.81 7.83 7.07
CA ASP A 225 -6.12 8.79 8.12
C ASP A 225 -6.51 8.14 9.45
N ASN A 226 -7.05 6.93 9.39
CA ASN A 226 -7.56 6.21 10.55
C ASN A 226 -7.40 4.69 10.35
N ILE A 227 -7.02 3.99 11.42
CA ILE A 227 -7.04 2.53 11.49
C ILE A 227 -8.19 2.15 12.42
N MET A 228 -9.10 1.32 11.94
CA MET A 228 -10.26 0.90 12.72
C MET A 228 -10.31 -0.62 12.79
N PHE A 229 -10.18 -1.18 13.99
CA PHE A 229 -10.50 -2.59 14.21
C PHE A 229 -12.02 -2.74 14.25
N GLU A 230 -12.58 -3.67 13.47
CA GLU A 230 -14.03 -3.86 13.39
C GLU A 230 -14.67 -4.13 14.76
N ASN A 231 -13.96 -4.84 15.64
CA ASN A 231 -14.38 -5.16 17.00
C ASN A 231 -13.17 -5.47 17.91
N HIS A 232 -13.39 -5.47 19.21
CA HIS A 232 -12.34 -5.74 20.21
C HIS A 232 -11.80 -7.18 20.16
N THR A 233 -12.62 -8.15 19.76
CA THR A 233 -12.22 -9.57 19.80
C THR A 233 -11.05 -9.89 18.86
N ILE A 234 -10.93 -9.17 17.74
CA ILE A 234 -9.79 -9.29 16.82
C ILE A 234 -8.47 -8.97 17.55
N ALA A 235 -8.45 -7.84 18.25
CA ALA A 235 -7.29 -7.38 18.99
C ALA A 235 -7.00 -8.28 20.21
N ASP A 236 -8.03 -8.69 20.94
CA ASP A 236 -7.87 -9.56 22.10
C ASP A 236 -7.31 -10.94 21.74
N ARG A 237 -7.80 -11.57 20.65
CA ARG A 237 -7.30 -12.86 20.17
C ARG A 237 -5.82 -12.80 19.79
N PHE A 238 -5.38 -11.68 19.20
CA PHE A 238 -3.97 -11.45 18.89
C PHE A 238 -3.13 -11.31 20.17
N LEU A 239 -3.60 -10.52 21.14
CA LEU A 239 -2.92 -10.31 22.42
C LEU A 239 -2.85 -11.58 23.29
N ASP A 240 -3.75 -12.53 23.11
CA ASP A 240 -3.75 -13.79 23.87
C ASP A 240 -2.45 -14.58 23.73
N PHE A 241 -1.76 -14.48 22.59
CA PHE A 241 -0.44 -15.10 22.44
C PHE A 241 0.55 -14.54 23.46
N TRP A 242 0.67 -13.21 23.54
CA TRP A 242 1.54 -12.55 24.51
C TRP A 242 1.10 -12.83 25.96
N ARG A 243 -0.21 -12.81 26.24
CA ARG A 243 -0.74 -13.09 27.59
C ARG A 243 -0.36 -14.49 28.09
N LYS A 244 -0.30 -15.48 27.18
CA LYS A 244 0.03 -16.87 27.52
C LYS A 244 1.54 -17.14 27.55
N THR A 245 2.31 -16.52 26.65
CA THR A 245 3.75 -16.83 26.48
C THR A 245 4.70 -15.81 27.13
N GLY A 246 4.28 -14.55 27.24
CA GLY A 246 5.13 -13.41 27.56
C GLY A 246 6.10 -13.01 26.44
N ASN A 247 6.05 -13.65 25.27
CA ASN A 247 6.88 -13.32 24.11
C ASN A 247 6.15 -12.33 23.19
N GLN A 248 6.92 -11.49 22.49
CA GLN A 248 6.35 -10.59 21.50
C GLN A 248 5.80 -11.38 20.31
N HIS A 249 4.84 -10.78 19.61
CA HIS A 249 4.18 -11.39 18.46
C HIS A 249 3.89 -10.38 17.35
N LEU A 250 3.75 -10.89 16.13
CA LEU A 250 3.48 -10.12 14.91
C LEU A 250 2.31 -10.72 14.12
N GLY A 251 1.54 -9.87 13.46
CA GLY A 251 0.47 -10.28 12.55
C GLY A 251 0.30 -9.33 11.37
N TYR A 252 -0.21 -9.83 10.26
CA TYR A 252 -0.63 -9.05 9.12
C TYR A 252 -2.12 -8.70 9.24
N LEU A 253 -2.45 -7.42 9.06
CA LEU A 253 -3.80 -6.90 9.14
C LEU A 253 -4.50 -7.10 7.79
N TYR A 254 -5.58 -7.88 7.78
CA TYR A 254 -6.44 -8.06 6.61
C TYR A 254 -7.75 -7.29 6.78
N GLY A 255 -8.10 -6.56 5.74
CA GLY A 255 -9.12 -5.52 5.85
C GLY A 255 -9.48 -4.87 4.53
N ARG A 256 -10.09 -3.69 4.60
CA ARG A 256 -10.51 -2.91 3.44
C ARG A 256 -10.28 -1.42 3.68
N TYR A 257 -10.13 -0.65 2.60
CA TYR A 257 -10.05 0.81 2.68
C TYR A 257 -11.42 1.43 2.42
N THR A 258 -11.92 2.22 3.37
CA THR A 258 -13.22 2.90 3.31
C THR A 258 -13.07 4.41 3.45
N GLU A 259 -14.13 5.14 3.14
CA GLU A 259 -14.17 6.59 3.31
C GLU A 259 -14.21 6.95 4.80
N HIS A 260 -13.29 7.81 5.24
CA HIS A 260 -13.33 8.40 6.56
C HIS A 260 -14.00 9.78 6.50
N LYS A 261 -15.18 9.90 7.10
CA LYS A 261 -16.03 11.11 6.97
C LYS A 261 -15.62 12.26 7.87
N ASP A 262 -14.89 12.01 8.95
CA ASP A 262 -14.51 13.06 9.90
C ASP A 262 -13.36 13.93 9.36
N ILE A 263 -12.63 13.44 8.35
CA ILE A 263 -11.54 14.16 7.67
C ILE A 263 -11.91 14.32 6.19
N PRO A 264 -11.82 15.54 5.61
CA PRO A 264 -12.12 15.76 4.21
C PRO A 264 -11.32 14.84 3.28
N LEU A 265 -12.02 14.07 2.45
CA LEU A 265 -11.44 13.09 1.52
C LEU A 265 -10.53 12.06 2.21
N GLY A 266 -10.81 11.74 3.48
CA GLY A 266 -9.99 10.84 4.27
C GLY A 266 -10.22 9.37 3.95
N ILE A 267 -9.20 8.56 4.23
CA ILE A 267 -9.25 7.09 4.09
C ILE A 267 -9.14 6.43 5.45
N ARG A 268 -9.99 5.45 5.72
CA ARG A 268 -9.90 4.55 6.87
C ARG A 268 -9.46 3.16 6.41
N ALA A 269 -8.53 2.55 7.12
CA ALA A 269 -8.23 1.13 7.01
C ALA A 269 -9.06 0.36 8.05
N GLU A 270 -10.06 -0.40 7.60
CA GLU A 270 -10.90 -1.25 8.44
C GLU A 270 -10.31 -2.65 8.50
N VAL A 271 -9.92 -3.08 9.70
CA VAL A 271 -9.29 -4.38 9.96
C VAL A 271 -10.36 -5.39 10.37
N ALA A 272 -10.49 -6.43 9.57
CA ALA A 272 -11.46 -7.52 9.75
C ALA A 272 -10.83 -8.76 10.39
N ALA A 273 -9.55 -9.02 10.15
CA ALA A 273 -8.82 -10.16 10.70
C ALA A 273 -7.32 -9.87 10.82
N ILE A 274 -6.64 -10.66 11.65
CA ILE A 274 -5.18 -10.65 11.80
C ILE A 274 -4.69 -12.04 11.44
N TYR A 275 -3.83 -12.15 10.44
CA TYR A 275 -3.15 -13.39 10.05
C TYR A 275 -1.78 -13.43 10.73
N GLU A 276 -1.39 -14.56 11.31
CA GLU A 276 -0.11 -14.69 12.01
C GLU A 276 0.88 -15.48 11.16
N PRO A 277 1.88 -14.84 10.52
CA PRO A 277 2.86 -15.57 9.71
C PRO A 277 3.81 -16.40 10.58
N PRO A 278 4.53 -17.38 10.00
CA PRO A 278 5.62 -18.07 10.68
C PRO A 278 6.66 -17.08 11.21
N GLN A 279 6.98 -17.18 12.51
CA GLN A 279 7.82 -16.20 13.19
C GLN A 279 8.48 -16.80 14.45
N ILE A 280 9.56 -16.17 14.90
CA ILE A 280 10.23 -16.47 16.17
C ILE A 280 10.18 -15.21 17.04
N GLY A 281 9.30 -15.25 18.04
CA GLY A 281 9.17 -14.20 19.04
C GLY A 281 9.89 -14.54 20.34
N THR A 282 10.69 -13.61 20.84
CA THR A 282 11.23 -13.62 22.21
C THR A 282 10.62 -12.46 23.00
N GLN A 283 11.03 -12.27 24.26
CA GLN A 283 10.60 -11.11 25.05
C GLN A 283 11.05 -9.77 24.45
N ASN A 284 12.17 -9.77 23.70
CA ASN A 284 12.85 -8.54 23.24
C ASN A 284 13.13 -8.52 21.73
N SER A 285 12.75 -9.55 20.98
CA SER A 285 13.04 -9.63 19.54
C SER A 285 11.93 -10.35 18.79
N LEU A 286 11.75 -9.98 17.53
CA LEU A 286 10.85 -10.61 16.58
C LEU A 286 11.62 -10.91 15.29
N GLU A 287 11.60 -12.17 14.87
CA GLU A 287 12.13 -12.60 13.59
C GLU A 287 10.99 -13.16 12.74
N ILE A 288 10.82 -12.60 11.54
CA ILE A 288 9.80 -13.03 10.58
C ILE A 288 10.43 -14.10 9.69
N LEU A 289 9.79 -15.26 9.60
CA LEU A 289 10.26 -16.35 8.75
C LEU A 289 9.57 -16.31 7.38
N GLU A 290 10.12 -17.07 6.43
CA GLU A 290 9.50 -17.23 5.13
C GLU A 290 8.15 -17.95 5.26
N ASP A 291 7.11 -17.36 4.65
CA ASP A 291 5.76 -17.89 4.70
C ASP A 291 5.40 -18.55 3.35
N PRO A 292 5.41 -19.89 3.26
CA PRO A 292 5.04 -20.59 2.03
C PRO A 292 3.56 -20.46 1.69
N LYS A 293 2.71 -20.03 2.65
CA LYS A 293 1.26 -19.89 2.48
C LYS A 293 0.84 -18.47 2.14
N ALA A 294 1.74 -17.49 2.16
CA ALA A 294 1.42 -16.06 2.01
C ALA A 294 0.60 -15.75 0.75
N GLU A 295 0.99 -16.28 -0.41
CA GLU A 295 0.27 -16.05 -1.67
C GLU A 295 -1.17 -16.59 -1.64
N VAL A 296 -1.35 -17.76 -1.01
CA VAL A 296 -2.66 -18.39 -0.86
C VAL A 296 -3.54 -17.57 0.08
N VAL A 297 -2.98 -17.09 1.20
CA VAL A 297 -3.69 -16.23 2.14
C VAL A 297 -4.15 -14.94 1.46
N ASP A 298 -3.27 -14.28 0.70
CA ASP A 298 -3.60 -13.07 -0.06
C ASP A 298 -4.70 -13.34 -1.11
N GLU A 299 -4.67 -14.47 -1.81
CA GLU A 299 -5.70 -14.87 -2.78
C GLU A 299 -7.07 -15.08 -2.12
N ILE A 300 -7.12 -15.81 -1.01
CA ILE A 300 -8.35 -16.11 -0.28
C ILE A 300 -8.93 -14.84 0.34
N ALA A 301 -8.07 -13.98 0.92
CA ALA A 301 -8.47 -12.67 1.40
C ALA A 301 -9.09 -11.83 0.28
N ALA A 302 -8.47 -11.79 -0.91
CA ALA A 302 -9.00 -11.07 -2.06
C ALA A 302 -10.38 -11.59 -2.50
N LYS A 303 -10.57 -12.92 -2.51
CA LYS A 303 -11.89 -13.53 -2.80
C LYS A 303 -12.94 -13.20 -1.74
N LEU A 304 -12.55 -12.95 -0.50
CA LEU A 304 -13.43 -12.45 0.57
C LEU A 304 -13.66 -10.92 0.51
N GLY A 305 -13.06 -10.22 -0.45
CA GLY A 305 -13.12 -8.75 -0.55
C GLY A 305 -12.23 -8.03 0.47
N LEU A 306 -11.24 -8.74 1.01
CA LEU A 306 -10.23 -8.22 1.93
C LEU A 306 -8.87 -8.11 1.22
N ARG A 307 -8.00 -7.29 1.77
CA ARG A 307 -6.60 -7.16 1.35
C ARG A 307 -5.72 -6.95 2.55
N LYS A 308 -4.42 -7.19 2.39
CA LYS A 308 -3.41 -6.86 3.38
C LYS A 308 -3.31 -5.32 3.49
N VAL A 309 -3.80 -4.75 4.58
CA VAL A 309 -3.87 -3.29 4.80
C VAL A 309 -2.73 -2.78 5.68
N GLY A 310 -2.09 -3.66 6.44
CA GLY A 310 -1.01 -3.29 7.33
C GLY A 310 -0.43 -4.48 8.09
N TRP A 311 0.34 -4.18 9.13
CA TRP A 311 0.87 -5.15 10.07
C TRP A 311 0.77 -4.62 11.49
N ILE A 312 0.76 -5.53 12.45
CA ILE A 312 0.75 -5.26 13.88
C ILE A 312 1.83 -6.06 14.57
N PHE A 313 2.49 -5.46 15.56
CA PHE A 313 3.39 -6.17 16.45
C PHE A 313 3.23 -5.70 17.89
N THR A 314 3.62 -6.54 18.84
CA THR A 314 3.59 -6.21 20.27
C THR A 314 4.95 -5.70 20.73
N ASP A 315 4.92 -4.69 21.59
CA ASP A 315 6.02 -4.27 22.46
C ASP A 315 5.47 -4.11 23.87
N LEU A 316 5.15 -5.26 24.47
CA LEU A 316 4.50 -5.34 25.76
C LEU A 316 5.43 -5.92 26.81
N VAL A 317 5.59 -5.19 27.91
CA VAL A 317 6.36 -5.61 29.08
C VAL A 317 5.44 -5.52 30.30
N SER A 318 5.22 -6.66 30.98
CA SER A 318 4.41 -6.71 32.20
C SER A 318 5.04 -5.84 33.29
N GLU A 319 4.27 -4.92 33.86
CA GLU A 319 4.69 -4.13 35.03
C GLU A 319 4.23 -4.80 36.33
N ASP A 320 2.94 -5.15 36.42
CA ASP A 320 2.38 -5.90 37.54
C ASP A 320 1.47 -7.01 36.99
N THR A 321 1.99 -8.25 37.02
CA THR A 321 1.29 -9.43 36.52
C THR A 321 -0.02 -9.71 37.27
N ARG A 322 -0.17 -9.24 38.51
CA ARG A 322 -1.41 -9.46 39.29
C ARG A 322 -2.53 -8.51 38.87
N LYS A 323 -2.16 -7.31 38.42
CA LYS A 323 -3.11 -6.29 37.95
C LYS A 323 -3.31 -6.33 36.44
N GLY A 324 -2.44 -7.05 35.71
CA GLY A 324 -2.44 -7.07 34.25
C GLY A 324 -1.97 -5.75 33.64
N THR A 325 -1.17 -4.96 34.37
CA THR A 325 -0.66 -3.67 33.86
C THR A 325 0.61 -3.87 33.05
N VAL A 326 0.78 -3.01 32.05
CA VAL A 326 1.91 -3.01 31.11
C VAL A 326 2.68 -1.70 31.24
N ARG A 327 3.99 -1.77 31.01
CA ARG A 327 4.89 -0.62 31.12
C ARG A 327 4.66 0.36 29.97
N TYR A 328 4.53 1.66 30.29
CA TYR A 328 4.51 2.74 29.31
C TYR A 328 5.95 3.09 28.84
N SER A 329 6.48 2.32 27.89
CA SER A 329 7.86 2.46 27.37
C SER A 329 8.00 3.51 26.27
N ARG A 330 6.98 3.65 25.42
CA ARG A 330 6.99 4.51 24.22
C ARG A 330 6.31 5.84 24.51
N ASN A 331 7.09 6.90 24.70
CA ASN A 331 6.55 8.22 25.02
C ASN A 331 7.47 9.32 24.50
N LYS A 332 7.07 10.58 24.76
CA LYS A 332 7.80 11.78 24.33
C LYS A 332 9.26 11.82 24.81
N ASP A 333 9.57 11.21 25.95
CA ASP A 333 10.91 11.23 26.54
C ASP A 333 11.79 10.06 26.05
N THR A 334 11.22 9.12 25.29
CA THR A 334 11.93 7.95 24.74
C THR A 334 11.88 7.96 23.21
N TYR A 335 11.01 7.15 22.62
CA TYR A 335 10.76 7.05 21.18
C TYR A 335 9.38 6.44 20.94
N PHE A 336 8.83 6.69 19.76
CA PHE A 336 7.54 6.13 19.31
C PHE A 336 7.74 4.87 18.47
N LEU A 337 8.63 4.95 17.47
CA LEU A 337 9.10 3.82 16.68
C LEU A 337 10.62 3.79 16.71
N SER A 338 11.21 2.60 16.74
CA SER A 338 12.64 2.43 16.60
C SER A 338 13.08 2.57 15.14
N ALA A 339 14.37 2.82 14.91
CA ALA A 339 14.93 2.85 13.55
C ALA A 339 14.75 1.52 12.82
N GLU A 340 14.87 0.38 13.52
CA GLU A 340 14.65 -0.95 12.94
C GLU A 340 13.19 -1.17 12.53
N GLU A 341 12.24 -0.72 13.36
CA GLU A 341 10.81 -0.75 13.06
C GLU A 341 10.47 0.17 11.88
N CYS A 342 11.10 1.35 11.80
CA CYS A 342 10.93 2.27 10.67
C CYS A 342 11.46 1.67 9.36
N ILE A 343 12.62 1.02 9.40
CA ILE A 343 13.19 0.32 8.23
C ILE A 343 12.27 -0.83 7.80
N THR A 344 11.78 -1.62 8.76
CA THR A 344 10.85 -2.73 8.51
C THR A 344 9.53 -2.23 7.91
N ALA A 345 8.94 -1.18 8.48
CA ALA A 345 7.73 -0.54 7.95
C ALA A 345 7.97 0.02 6.54
N GLY A 346 9.12 0.65 6.30
CA GLY A 346 9.51 1.13 4.97
C GLY A 346 9.65 0.01 3.95
N ASN A 347 10.18 -1.14 4.34
CA ASN A 347 10.25 -2.33 3.48
C ASN A 347 8.84 -2.82 3.11
N PHE A 348 7.94 -2.99 4.09
CA PHE A 348 6.56 -3.41 3.82
C PHE A 348 5.77 -2.41 2.98
N GLN A 349 5.92 -1.10 3.23
CA GLN A 349 5.29 -0.07 2.40
C GLN A 349 5.82 -0.09 0.95
N ASN A 350 7.10 -0.38 0.73
CA ASN A 350 7.67 -0.53 -0.62
C ASN A 350 7.16 -1.78 -1.35
N GLN A 351 6.88 -2.86 -0.62
CA GLN A 351 6.27 -4.07 -1.18
C GLN A 351 4.79 -3.87 -1.53
N GLN A 352 4.13 -2.90 -0.91
CA GLN A 352 2.70 -2.59 -1.10
C GLN A 352 2.51 -1.15 -1.64
N PRO A 353 3.01 -0.83 -2.85
CA PRO A 353 2.94 0.51 -3.39
C PRO A 353 1.49 0.93 -3.69
N ASN A 354 1.18 2.20 -3.46
CA ASN A 354 -0.11 2.76 -3.81
C ASN A 354 -0.11 3.19 -5.29
N ILE A 355 -0.98 2.58 -6.08
CA ILE A 355 -1.16 2.92 -7.49
C ILE A 355 -1.66 4.37 -7.63
N CYS A 356 -1.02 5.14 -8.49
CA CYS A 356 -1.35 6.55 -8.68
C CYS A 356 -1.06 7.01 -10.10
N ARG A 357 -2.10 7.46 -10.81
CA ARG A 357 -2.01 7.93 -12.20
C ARG A 357 -1.21 9.23 -12.38
N LEU A 358 -1.04 10.00 -11.29
CA LEU A 358 -0.33 11.28 -11.29
C LEU A 358 1.18 11.10 -11.14
N SER A 359 1.64 9.88 -10.83
CA SER A 359 3.05 9.55 -10.78
C SER A 359 3.54 9.06 -12.14
N PRO A 360 4.69 9.53 -12.65
CA PRO A 360 5.33 8.98 -13.84
C PRO A 360 5.62 7.48 -13.73
N ASP A 361 5.87 6.98 -12.51
CA ASP A 361 6.17 5.57 -12.24
C ASP A 361 4.91 4.71 -12.10
N GLY A 362 3.72 5.31 -12.18
CA GLY A 362 2.42 4.62 -12.00
C GLY A 362 2.05 4.32 -10.55
N HIS A 363 2.93 4.61 -9.59
CA HIS A 363 2.67 4.48 -8.15
C HIS A 363 3.29 5.63 -7.36
N PHE A 364 2.72 5.94 -6.19
CA PHE A 364 3.22 6.97 -5.28
C PHE A 364 2.86 6.67 -3.83
N GLY A 365 3.88 6.53 -2.98
CA GLY A 365 3.73 6.18 -1.57
C GLY A 365 3.06 4.82 -1.36
N SER A 366 2.44 4.63 -0.19
CA SER A 366 1.75 3.39 0.19
C SER A 366 0.62 3.68 1.20
N LYS A 367 -0.47 2.91 1.11
CA LYS A 367 -1.55 2.88 2.12
C LYS A 367 -1.32 1.85 3.22
N PHE A 368 -0.21 1.11 3.16
CA PHE A 368 0.09 0.09 4.15
C PHE A 368 0.40 0.75 5.50
N VAL A 369 -0.23 0.27 6.58
CA VAL A 369 -0.11 0.85 7.92
C VAL A 369 0.67 -0.06 8.87
N THR A 370 1.28 0.56 9.88
CA THR A 370 1.97 -0.12 10.98
C THR A 370 1.19 0.13 12.27
N VAL A 371 0.90 -0.92 13.03
CA VAL A 371 0.28 -0.82 14.36
C VAL A 371 1.21 -1.40 15.41
N VAL A 372 1.41 -0.67 16.51
CA VAL A 372 2.17 -1.14 17.67
C VAL A 372 1.20 -1.33 18.82
N ALA A 373 1.15 -2.55 19.37
CA ALA A 373 0.48 -2.82 20.63
C ALA A 373 1.48 -2.63 21.77
N THR A 374 1.36 -1.55 22.54
CA THR A 374 2.29 -1.18 23.61
C THR A 374 1.53 -0.74 24.86
N GLY A 375 2.22 -0.41 25.95
CA GLY A 375 1.57 0.18 27.13
C GLY A 375 1.22 1.66 26.90
N GLY A 376 0.02 2.08 27.26
CA GLY A 376 -0.41 3.47 27.20
C GLY A 376 -0.12 4.26 28.49
N PRO A 377 -0.47 5.56 28.53
CA PRO A 377 -0.28 6.41 29.71
C PRO A 377 -1.00 5.96 30.98
N ASP A 378 -1.99 5.09 30.85
CA ASP A 378 -2.77 4.48 31.92
C ASP A 378 -2.26 3.08 32.33
N ASN A 379 -1.09 2.68 31.80
CA ASN A 379 -0.49 1.36 31.95
C ASN A 379 -1.41 0.20 31.49
N GLN A 380 -2.35 0.49 30.59
CA GLN A 380 -3.15 -0.50 29.86
C GLN A 380 -2.58 -0.73 28.46
N VAL A 381 -2.98 -1.81 27.82
CA VAL A 381 -2.60 -2.06 26.42
C VAL A 381 -3.25 -1.01 25.53
N HIS A 382 -2.43 -0.35 24.72
CA HIS A 382 -2.81 0.69 23.78
C HIS A 382 -2.28 0.36 22.38
N PHE A 383 -3.02 0.79 21.36
CA PHE A 383 -2.67 0.56 19.96
C PHE A 383 -2.30 1.87 19.28
N GLU A 384 -1.03 2.00 18.91
CA GLU A 384 -0.51 3.18 18.22
C GLU A 384 -0.37 2.89 16.73
N GLY A 385 -0.91 3.77 15.88
CA GLY A 385 -0.89 3.63 14.44
C GLY A 385 0.13 4.56 13.78
N TYR A 386 0.87 4.04 12.81
CA TYR A 386 1.92 4.79 12.10
C TYR A 386 1.96 4.46 10.61
N GLN A 387 2.52 5.39 9.85
CA GLN A 387 3.07 5.17 8.51
C GLN A 387 4.46 5.78 8.45
N VAL A 388 5.36 5.22 7.64
CA VAL A 388 6.59 5.92 7.27
C VAL A 388 6.36 6.81 6.05
N SER A 389 7.08 7.93 6.03
CA SER A 389 7.04 8.91 4.95
C SER A 389 7.60 8.35 3.64
N ASN A 390 7.22 8.97 2.52
CA ASN A 390 7.74 8.59 1.21
C ASN A 390 9.26 8.77 1.11
N GLN A 391 9.84 9.68 1.92
CA GLN A 391 11.28 9.85 2.06
C GLN A 391 11.93 8.65 2.74
N CYS A 392 11.32 8.14 3.82
CA CYS A 392 11.77 6.93 4.48
C CYS A 392 11.70 5.73 3.54
N MET A 393 10.58 5.56 2.83
CA MET A 393 10.42 4.50 1.83
C MET A 393 11.55 4.52 0.79
N ALA A 394 11.90 5.70 0.26
CA ALA A 394 13.00 5.84 -0.70
C ALA A 394 14.37 5.49 -0.10
N LEU A 395 14.66 5.96 1.12
CA LEU A 395 15.91 5.65 1.80
C LEU A 395 16.05 4.15 2.11
N VAL A 396 14.96 3.47 2.46
CA VAL A 396 14.95 2.02 2.73
C VAL A 396 15.09 1.23 1.43
N ARG A 397 14.31 1.56 0.39
CA ARG A 397 14.35 0.89 -0.93
C ARG A 397 15.72 0.94 -1.57
N ASP A 398 16.41 2.07 -1.39
CA ASP A 398 17.74 2.29 -1.95
C ASP A 398 18.84 2.01 -0.92
N GLU A 399 18.53 1.30 0.17
CA GLU A 399 19.47 0.83 1.19
C GLU A 399 20.39 1.91 1.77
N CYS A 400 19.89 3.14 1.93
CA CYS A 400 20.65 4.29 2.40
C CYS A 400 20.50 4.55 3.91
N LEU A 401 19.63 3.82 4.61
CA LEU A 401 19.35 3.99 6.04
C LEU A 401 19.79 2.76 6.84
N LEU A 402 20.47 2.99 7.96
CA LEU A 402 20.85 1.97 8.94
C LEU A 402 20.29 2.32 10.33
N PRO A 403 19.99 1.33 11.18
CA PRO A 403 19.65 1.57 12.57
C PRO A 403 20.91 1.85 13.41
N CYS A 404 20.77 2.65 14.48
CA CYS A 404 21.82 2.82 15.48
C CYS A 404 21.72 1.74 16.57
N ARG A 405 22.85 1.18 16.99
CA ARG A 405 22.90 0.07 17.96
C ARG A 405 22.38 0.42 19.36
N ASP A 406 22.79 1.58 19.89
CA ASP A 406 22.53 1.97 21.28
C ASP A 406 21.55 3.16 21.40
N ALA A 407 20.91 3.55 20.29
CA ALA A 407 20.01 4.69 20.20
C ALA A 407 18.83 4.37 19.25
N PRO A 408 17.79 3.65 19.73
CA PRO A 408 16.67 3.22 18.88
C PRO A 408 15.92 4.39 18.21
N GLU A 409 15.95 5.58 18.82
CA GLU A 409 15.36 6.82 18.31
C GLU A 409 16.14 7.44 17.14
N LEU A 410 17.33 6.93 16.83
CA LEU A 410 18.22 7.45 15.79
C LEU A 410 18.46 6.42 14.68
N GLY A 411 18.27 6.84 13.44
CA GLY A 411 18.82 6.19 12.27
C GLY A 411 20.17 6.81 11.86
N TYR A 412 20.81 6.20 10.87
CA TYR A 412 22.07 6.66 10.31
C TYR A 412 22.03 6.57 8.78
N ALA A 413 22.13 7.71 8.08
CA ALA A 413 22.25 7.70 6.62
C ALA A 413 23.66 7.19 6.24
N LYS A 414 23.74 6.12 5.43
CA LYS A 414 25.02 5.53 5.01
C LYS A 414 25.94 6.56 4.36
N GLU A 415 27.24 6.36 4.51
CA GLU A 415 28.25 7.07 3.73
C GLU A 415 28.38 6.43 2.35
N SER A 416 28.76 7.23 1.35
CA SER A 416 29.08 6.69 0.02
C SER A 416 30.31 5.78 0.11
N SER A 417 30.23 4.61 -0.50
CA SER A 417 31.33 3.65 -0.62
C SER A 417 31.63 3.34 -2.09
N SER A 418 32.71 2.61 -2.36
CA SER A 418 33.01 2.13 -3.71
C SER A 418 31.92 1.21 -4.28
N GLU A 419 31.14 0.57 -3.42
CA GLU A 419 30.05 -0.35 -3.80
C GLU A 419 28.75 0.41 -4.08
N GLN A 420 28.46 1.45 -3.27
CA GLN A 420 27.19 2.16 -3.33
C GLN A 420 27.40 3.67 -3.13
N TYR A 421 26.92 4.44 -4.11
CA TYR A 421 26.76 5.88 -3.94
C TYR A 421 25.52 6.19 -3.10
N VAL A 422 25.68 7.02 -2.08
CA VAL A 422 24.61 7.50 -1.21
C VAL A 422 24.65 9.03 -1.21
N PRO A 423 23.60 9.72 -1.68
CA PRO A 423 23.55 11.17 -1.66
C PRO A 423 23.58 11.69 -0.22
N ASP A 424 24.05 12.93 -0.04
CA ASP A 424 23.95 13.57 1.27
C ASP A 424 22.48 13.75 1.66
N VAL A 425 22.15 13.29 2.86
CA VAL A 425 20.83 13.39 3.45
C VAL A 425 20.91 14.41 4.57
N PHE A 426 20.06 15.42 4.51
CA PHE A 426 19.94 16.50 5.48
C PHE A 426 18.56 16.49 6.12
N TYR A 427 18.42 17.07 7.30
CA TYR A 427 17.13 17.41 7.90
C TYR A 427 17.17 18.84 8.43
N LYS A 428 16.00 19.46 8.54
CA LYS A 428 15.86 20.80 9.11
C LYS A 428 15.46 20.72 10.56
N ASP A 429 16.20 21.42 11.42
CA ASP A 429 15.91 21.53 12.85
C ASP A 429 15.76 23.00 13.25
N ILE A 430 15.14 23.28 14.39
CA ILE A 430 14.97 24.64 14.91
C ILE A 430 15.97 24.86 16.04
N ASP A 431 16.83 25.86 15.90
CA ASP A 431 17.81 26.19 16.93
C ASP A 431 17.15 26.84 18.18
N LYS A 432 17.95 27.07 19.21
CA LYS A 432 17.50 27.72 20.47
C LYS A 432 16.98 29.14 20.28
N PHE A 433 17.22 29.75 19.12
CA PHE A 433 16.83 31.10 18.77
C PHE A 433 15.65 31.14 17.79
N GLY A 434 15.10 29.98 17.42
CA GLY A 434 13.96 29.85 16.52
C GLY A 434 14.33 29.87 15.02
N ASN A 435 15.61 29.77 14.66
CA ASN A 435 16.04 29.72 13.27
C ASN A 435 16.07 28.28 12.74
N GLU A 436 15.67 28.08 11.48
CA GLU A 436 15.84 26.79 10.79
C GLU A 436 17.33 26.56 10.45
N ILE A 437 17.91 25.50 11.02
CA ILE A 437 19.25 25.01 10.69
C ILE A 437 19.16 23.71 9.92
N THR A 438 20.07 23.50 8.97
CA THR A 438 20.16 22.24 8.20
C THR A 438 21.28 21.39 8.78
N GLN A 439 20.96 20.17 9.21
CA GLN A 439 21.89 19.22 9.79
C GLN A 439 22.03 17.98 8.90
N LEU A 440 23.22 17.36 8.93
CA LEU A 440 23.46 16.11 8.22
C LEU A 440 22.80 14.95 8.99
N ALA A 441 22.14 14.03 8.28
CA ALA A 441 21.38 12.89 8.82
C ALA A 441 22.28 11.74 9.31
N ARG A 442 23.34 12.07 10.05
CA ARG A 442 24.36 11.18 10.60
C ARG A 442 24.76 11.67 12.01
N PRO A 443 23.93 11.46 13.05
CA PRO A 443 22.72 10.64 13.09
C PRO A 443 21.43 11.38 12.65
N LEU A 444 20.36 10.61 12.40
CA LEU A 444 19.05 11.06 11.95
C LEU A 444 17.96 10.72 12.98
N PRO A 445 17.26 11.70 13.56
CA PRO A 445 16.08 11.42 14.36
C PRO A 445 14.97 10.76 13.53
N VAL A 446 14.46 9.61 13.98
CA VAL A 446 13.42 8.84 13.26
C VAL A 446 12.08 9.56 13.19
N GLU A 447 11.85 10.58 14.03
CA GLU A 447 10.65 11.42 14.01
C GLU A 447 10.38 12.09 12.66
N TYR A 448 11.42 12.36 11.86
CA TYR A 448 11.27 12.92 10.51
C TYR A 448 10.77 11.89 9.50
N LEU A 449 10.84 10.60 9.85
CA LEU A 449 10.49 9.49 8.99
C LEU A 449 9.09 8.96 9.24
N ILE A 450 8.49 9.24 10.39
CA ILE A 450 7.20 8.68 10.82
C ILE A 450 6.06 9.69 10.69
N ILE A 451 4.85 9.15 10.52
CA ILE A 451 3.60 9.88 10.41
C ILE A 451 2.60 9.18 11.33
N ASP A 452 1.92 9.95 12.18
CA ASP A 452 0.97 9.41 13.15
C ASP A 452 -0.42 9.15 12.53
N ILE A 453 -0.99 8.02 12.89
CA ILE A 453 -2.33 7.60 12.48
C ILE A 453 -3.14 7.21 13.72
N THR A 454 -4.35 7.76 13.80
CA THR A 454 -5.27 7.42 14.89
C THR A 454 -5.79 6.00 14.73
N THR A 455 -5.67 5.20 15.78
CA THR A 455 -6.26 3.85 15.88
C THR A 455 -7.53 3.90 16.72
N THR A 456 -8.59 3.24 16.27
CA THR A 456 -9.93 3.34 16.87
C THR A 456 -10.69 2.02 16.82
N PHE A 457 -11.75 1.94 17.62
CA PHE A 457 -12.80 0.93 17.53
C PHE A 457 -14.12 1.64 17.23
N PRO A 458 -15.01 1.06 16.40
CA PRO A 458 -16.31 1.65 16.12
C PRO A 458 -17.18 1.64 17.39
N LYS A 459 -18.06 2.64 17.52
CA LYS A 459 -19.03 2.70 18.63
C LYS A 459 -19.93 1.47 18.66
N ASP A 460 -20.39 1.07 17.48
CA ASP A 460 -21.14 -0.15 17.25
C ASP A 460 -20.21 -1.16 16.56
N PRO A 461 -19.85 -2.27 17.22
CA PRO A 461 -18.98 -3.29 16.64
C PRO A 461 -19.49 -3.80 15.28
N VAL A 462 -18.56 -3.93 14.34
CA VAL A 462 -18.80 -4.51 13.02
C VAL A 462 -18.22 -5.93 13.02
N TYR A 463 -18.88 -6.83 12.28
CA TYR A 463 -18.48 -8.22 12.16
C TYR A 463 -18.49 -8.65 10.71
N THR A 464 -17.30 -8.73 10.10
CA THR A 464 -17.10 -9.45 8.83
C THR A 464 -17.16 -10.96 9.06
N PHE A 465 -16.50 -11.44 10.11
CA PHE A 465 -16.48 -12.85 10.53
C PHE A 465 -17.34 -13.05 11.79
N SER A 466 -17.92 -14.24 11.93
CA SER A 466 -18.78 -14.57 13.07
C SER A 466 -17.93 -14.83 14.32
N ILE A 467 -18.42 -14.37 15.48
CA ILE A 467 -17.75 -14.60 16.76
C ILE A 467 -18.30 -15.88 17.37
N SER A 468 -17.42 -16.84 17.60
CA SER A 468 -17.71 -18.02 18.41
C SER A 468 -17.14 -17.86 19.82
N GLN A 469 -17.81 -18.48 20.81
CA GLN A 469 -17.26 -18.66 22.16
C GLN A 469 -16.03 -19.58 22.17
N ASN A 470 -15.98 -20.55 21.24
CA ASN A 470 -14.86 -21.46 21.05
C ASN A 470 -14.34 -21.25 19.62
N PRO A 471 -13.54 -20.19 19.38
CA PRO A 471 -13.04 -19.86 18.05
C PRO A 471 -12.06 -20.93 17.55
N PHE A 472 -11.90 -21.00 16.22
CA PHE A 472 -10.96 -21.95 15.63
C PHE A 472 -9.52 -21.55 15.98
N PRO A 473 -8.60 -22.50 16.27
CA PRO A 473 -7.21 -22.19 16.58
C PRO A 473 -6.53 -21.35 15.50
N ILE A 474 -5.72 -20.38 15.91
CA ILE A 474 -4.95 -19.51 15.00
C ILE A 474 -3.72 -20.27 14.50
N GLU A 475 -3.34 -20.04 13.25
CA GLU A 475 -2.15 -20.63 12.63
C GLU A 475 -0.85 -20.27 13.37
N ASN A 476 0.18 -21.11 13.19
CA ASN A 476 1.56 -20.85 13.65
C ASN A 476 1.71 -20.64 15.16
N ARG A 477 0.86 -21.26 15.98
CA ARG A 477 0.88 -21.21 17.45
C ARG A 477 1.23 -22.54 18.12
N ASP A 478 2.04 -23.38 17.47
CA ASP A 478 2.42 -24.70 17.98
C ASP A 478 3.06 -24.67 19.38
N VAL A 479 3.77 -23.57 19.71
CA VAL A 479 4.37 -23.34 21.04
C VAL A 479 3.34 -23.28 22.18
N LEU A 480 2.08 -22.98 21.87
CA LEU A 480 0.96 -22.99 22.82
C LEU A 480 0.21 -24.32 22.84
N GLY A 481 0.58 -25.28 21.97
CA GLY A 481 -0.22 -26.48 21.72
C GLY A 481 -1.49 -26.21 20.92
N GLU A 482 -1.63 -25.03 20.32
CA GLU A 482 -2.75 -24.67 19.44
C GLU A 482 -2.41 -25.13 18.02
N THR A 483 -2.70 -26.39 17.70
CA THR A 483 -2.47 -26.97 16.36
C THR A 483 -3.71 -26.88 15.48
N GLN A 484 -3.51 -26.58 14.20
CA GLN A 484 -4.55 -26.67 13.18
C GLN A 484 -4.51 -28.05 12.51
N ASP A 485 -5.35 -28.96 12.99
CA ASP A 485 -5.51 -30.31 12.45
C ASP A 485 -6.99 -30.74 12.39
N PHE A 486 -7.27 -31.93 11.87
CA PHE A 486 -8.65 -32.44 11.80
C PHE A 486 -9.26 -32.72 13.18
N HIS A 487 -8.44 -32.93 14.22
CA HIS A 487 -8.95 -33.12 15.57
C HIS A 487 -9.45 -31.79 16.14
N SER A 488 -8.69 -30.71 15.96
CA SER A 488 -9.10 -29.33 16.25
C SER A 488 -10.34 -28.93 15.45
N LEU A 489 -10.41 -29.29 14.16
CA LEU A 489 -11.60 -29.05 13.34
C LEU A 489 -12.83 -29.81 13.85
N ALA A 490 -12.69 -31.11 14.14
CA ALA A 490 -13.81 -31.91 14.65
C ALA A 490 -14.31 -31.39 16.01
N THR A 491 -13.37 -31.00 16.88
CA THR A 491 -13.66 -30.37 18.17
C THR A 491 -14.41 -29.06 17.97
N TYR A 492 -13.90 -28.17 17.10
CA TYR A 492 -14.54 -26.89 16.78
C TYR A 492 -15.97 -27.06 16.27
N LEU A 493 -16.18 -27.98 15.31
CA LEU A 493 -17.51 -28.26 14.73
C LEU A 493 -18.46 -28.91 15.75
N SER A 494 -17.95 -29.74 16.67
CA SER A 494 -18.78 -30.37 17.71
C SER A 494 -19.23 -29.39 18.80
N GLN A 495 -18.37 -28.42 19.13
CA GLN A 495 -18.63 -27.41 20.16
C GLN A 495 -19.53 -26.28 19.64
N ASN A 496 -19.41 -25.94 18.35
CA ASN A 496 -20.22 -24.93 17.71
C ASN A 496 -21.54 -25.52 17.22
N THR A 497 -22.54 -25.53 18.11
CA THR A 497 -23.90 -26.01 17.82
C THR A 497 -24.82 -24.94 17.25
N SER A 498 -24.27 -23.89 16.61
CA SER A 498 -25.11 -22.86 15.97
C SER A 498 -26.09 -23.50 15.01
N SER A 499 -27.34 -23.04 15.01
CA SER A 499 -28.35 -23.51 14.06
C SER A 499 -28.01 -23.11 12.62
N ILE A 500 -27.17 -22.09 12.44
CA ILE A 500 -26.80 -21.52 11.15
C ILE A 500 -25.37 -21.96 10.80
N PHE A 501 -25.24 -22.79 9.77
CA PHE A 501 -23.95 -23.29 9.29
C PHE A 501 -23.00 -22.16 8.86
N LEU A 502 -23.55 -21.08 8.29
CA LEU A 502 -22.76 -19.92 7.87
C LEU A 502 -22.01 -19.27 9.04
N ASP A 503 -22.59 -19.24 10.24
CA ASP A 503 -21.91 -18.67 11.41
C ASP A 503 -20.73 -19.52 11.88
N ILE A 504 -20.83 -20.83 11.73
CA ILE A 504 -19.77 -21.77 12.09
C ILE A 504 -18.60 -21.65 11.12
N ILE A 505 -18.90 -21.49 9.83
CA ILE A 505 -17.86 -21.49 8.80
C ILE A 505 -17.24 -20.10 8.56
N SER A 506 -17.88 -19.03 9.03
CA SER A 506 -17.42 -17.65 8.89
C SER A 506 -16.34 -17.28 9.92
N ASP A 507 -15.28 -18.08 10.02
CA ASP A 507 -14.05 -17.77 10.77
C ASP A 507 -12.88 -17.72 9.78
N PHE A 508 -12.11 -16.63 9.81
CA PHE A 508 -11.01 -16.40 8.88
C PHE A 508 -9.93 -17.50 8.95
N HIS A 509 -9.55 -17.93 10.15
CA HIS A 509 -8.51 -18.93 10.37
C HIS A 509 -9.00 -20.32 9.93
N LEU A 510 -10.29 -20.61 10.15
CA LEU A 510 -10.91 -21.84 9.65
C LEU A 510 -10.90 -21.89 8.12
N LEU A 511 -11.30 -20.80 7.45
CA LEU A 511 -11.31 -20.73 5.98
C LEU A 511 -9.90 -20.91 5.42
N LEU A 512 -8.88 -20.33 6.05
CA LEU A 512 -7.49 -20.54 5.67
C LEU A 512 -7.04 -21.98 5.88
N PHE A 513 -7.41 -22.61 6.99
CA PHE A 513 -7.10 -24.01 7.24
C PHE A 513 -7.68 -24.93 6.15
N LEU A 514 -8.94 -24.73 5.75
CA LEU A 514 -9.58 -25.52 4.69
C LEU A 514 -8.85 -25.46 3.34
N VAL A 515 -8.16 -24.35 3.06
CA VAL A 515 -7.43 -24.15 1.80
C VAL A 515 -5.99 -24.61 1.88
N THR A 516 -5.35 -24.39 3.03
CA THR A 516 -3.90 -24.61 3.21
C THR A 516 -3.56 -25.99 3.78
N ASN A 517 -4.55 -26.77 4.19
CA ASN A 517 -4.35 -28.13 4.68
C ASN A 517 -3.89 -29.07 3.56
N GLU A 518 -2.77 -29.75 3.78
CA GLU A 518 -2.12 -30.62 2.81
C GLU A 518 -2.89 -31.92 2.54
N VAL A 519 -3.71 -32.38 3.49
CA VAL A 519 -4.44 -33.65 3.38
C VAL A 519 -5.56 -33.56 2.33
N MET A 520 -6.24 -32.42 2.26
CA MET A 520 -7.32 -32.17 1.31
C MET A 520 -7.39 -30.67 0.98
N PRO A 521 -6.52 -30.16 0.10
CA PRO A 521 -6.52 -28.75 -0.25
C PRO A 521 -7.78 -28.40 -1.06
N LEU A 522 -8.65 -27.57 -0.49
CA LEU A 522 -9.91 -27.16 -1.15
C LEU A 522 -9.79 -25.90 -1.99
N ARG A 523 -8.58 -25.43 -2.30
CA ARG A 523 -8.32 -24.16 -3.01
C ARG A 523 -9.18 -23.97 -4.26
N ASP A 524 -9.34 -25.02 -5.08
CA ASP A 524 -10.08 -24.94 -6.34
C ASP A 524 -11.61 -24.98 -6.17
N SER A 525 -12.10 -25.56 -5.06
CA SER A 525 -13.53 -25.77 -4.83
C SER A 525 -14.16 -24.76 -3.86
N ILE A 526 -13.36 -24.14 -2.97
CA ILE A 526 -13.85 -23.29 -1.87
C ILE A 526 -14.53 -22.00 -2.33
N SER A 527 -14.42 -21.62 -3.60
CA SER A 527 -14.94 -20.34 -4.12
C SER A 527 -16.43 -20.11 -3.79
N LEU A 528 -17.26 -21.16 -3.80
CA LEU A 528 -18.68 -21.06 -3.43
C LEU A 528 -18.85 -20.67 -1.96
N LEU A 529 -18.04 -21.24 -1.07
CA LEU A 529 -18.07 -20.97 0.35
C LEU A 529 -17.59 -19.55 0.66
N LEU A 530 -16.50 -19.11 0.02
CA LEU A 530 -16.00 -17.74 0.20
C LEU A 530 -17.02 -16.71 -0.25
N GLU A 531 -17.73 -16.97 -1.35
CA GLU A 531 -18.82 -16.10 -1.80
C GLU A 531 -19.99 -16.07 -0.81
N ALA A 532 -20.34 -17.22 -0.21
CA ALA A 532 -21.36 -17.29 0.83
C ALA A 532 -20.98 -16.43 2.05
N VAL A 533 -19.73 -16.51 2.51
CA VAL A 533 -19.22 -15.69 3.62
C VAL A 533 -19.19 -14.21 3.25
N ARG A 534 -18.66 -13.86 2.07
CA ARG A 534 -18.55 -12.48 1.59
C ARG A 534 -19.91 -11.78 1.45
N THR A 535 -20.90 -12.49 0.93
CA THR A 535 -22.25 -11.95 0.69
C THR A 535 -23.22 -12.18 1.86
N LYS A 536 -22.76 -12.87 2.92
CA LYS A 536 -23.58 -13.33 4.04
C LYS A 536 -24.81 -14.12 3.57
N ASN A 537 -24.64 -14.98 2.57
CA ASN A 537 -25.70 -15.76 1.94
C ASN A 537 -25.77 -17.18 2.50
N GLU A 538 -26.77 -17.44 3.34
CA GLU A 538 -26.99 -18.74 3.98
C GLU A 538 -27.32 -19.86 2.98
N GLU A 539 -28.01 -19.58 1.88
CA GLU A 539 -28.40 -20.60 0.88
C GLU A 539 -27.17 -21.17 0.17
N LEU A 540 -26.20 -20.31 -0.16
CA LEU A 540 -24.92 -20.74 -0.74
C LEU A 540 -24.12 -21.59 0.25
N ALA A 541 -24.11 -21.21 1.53
CA ALA A 541 -23.46 -21.98 2.58
C ALA A 541 -24.11 -23.36 2.77
N GLN A 542 -25.45 -23.45 2.73
CA GLN A 542 -26.16 -24.73 2.78
C GLN A 542 -25.94 -25.59 1.54
N THR A 543 -25.76 -24.96 0.37
CA THR A 543 -25.40 -25.67 -0.86
C THR A 543 -23.99 -26.26 -0.74
N TRP A 544 -23.04 -25.51 -0.18
CA TRP A 544 -21.70 -26.00 0.12
C TRP A 544 -21.71 -27.16 1.12
N LYS A 545 -22.53 -27.08 2.17
CA LYS A 545 -22.68 -28.16 3.17
C LYS A 545 -23.11 -29.49 2.56
N LYS A 546 -23.85 -29.48 1.45
CA LYS A 546 -24.30 -30.68 0.72
C LYS A 546 -23.30 -31.19 -0.32
N SER A 547 -22.14 -30.54 -0.46
CA SER A 547 -21.11 -30.91 -1.43
C SER A 547 -20.35 -32.19 -1.04
N GLU A 548 -19.83 -32.90 -2.03
CA GLU A 548 -18.99 -34.09 -1.80
C GLU A 548 -17.70 -33.74 -1.04
N GLN A 549 -17.18 -32.53 -1.27
CA GLN A 549 -16.00 -32.01 -0.59
C GLN A 549 -16.24 -31.88 0.91
N TRP A 550 -17.37 -31.28 1.30
CA TRP A 550 -17.73 -31.14 2.71
C TRP A 550 -18.03 -32.50 3.36
N ALA A 551 -18.73 -33.40 2.66
CA ALA A 551 -18.97 -34.76 3.15
C ALA A 551 -17.67 -35.51 3.45
N THR A 552 -16.63 -35.31 2.62
CA THR A 552 -15.29 -35.89 2.85
C THR A 552 -14.64 -35.31 4.11
N ILE A 553 -14.77 -34.00 4.36
CA ILE A 553 -14.30 -33.37 5.60
C ILE A 553 -15.01 -33.96 6.82
N GLU A 554 -16.34 -34.07 6.78
CA GLU A 554 -17.11 -34.66 7.89
C GLU A 554 -16.68 -36.10 8.16
N GLN A 555 -16.41 -36.88 7.11
CA GLN A 555 -15.89 -38.22 7.24
C GLN A 555 -14.49 -38.22 7.89
N LEU A 556 -13.56 -37.36 7.45
CA LEU A 556 -12.24 -37.25 8.07
C LEU A 556 -12.33 -36.85 9.55
N CYS A 557 -13.18 -35.89 9.90
CA CYS A 557 -13.45 -35.50 11.28
C CYS A 557 -14.04 -36.65 12.12
N SER A 558 -14.86 -37.53 11.54
CA SER A 558 -15.40 -38.68 12.25
C SER A 558 -14.34 -39.74 12.59
N THR A 559 -13.30 -39.87 11.77
CA THR A 559 -12.21 -40.85 11.99
C THR A 559 -11.27 -40.49 13.15
N VAL A 560 -11.21 -39.20 13.52
CA VAL A 560 -10.34 -38.69 14.61
C VAL A 560 -11.03 -38.68 15.98
N GLY A 561 -12.17 -39.36 16.12
CA GLY A 561 -12.72 -39.77 17.42
C GLY A 561 -13.66 -38.76 18.11
N VAL A 562 -14.14 -37.73 17.42
CA VAL A 562 -15.17 -36.82 17.95
C VAL A 562 -16.47 -36.99 17.13
N PRO A 563 -17.59 -37.42 17.73
CA PRO A 563 -18.86 -37.53 17.03
C PRO A 563 -19.37 -36.13 16.63
N LEU A 564 -19.49 -35.87 15.33
CA LEU A 564 -20.13 -34.66 14.80
C LEU A 564 -21.66 -34.74 14.94
N PRO A 565 -22.36 -33.66 15.33
CA PRO A 565 -23.82 -33.63 15.31
C PRO A 565 -24.33 -33.56 13.86
N GLY A 566 -25.01 -34.62 13.38
CA GLY A 566 -25.84 -34.52 12.17
C GLY A 566 -25.62 -35.51 11.03
N LEU A 567 -24.82 -36.57 11.21
CA LEU A 567 -24.81 -37.69 10.26
C LEU A 567 -26.13 -38.48 10.32
N GLN A 568 -27.15 -37.99 9.61
CA GLN A 568 -28.30 -38.80 9.23
C GLN A 568 -27.89 -39.74 8.11
N GLU A 569 -27.87 -41.03 8.43
CA GLU A 569 -27.68 -42.16 7.54
C GLU A 569 -28.54 -42.04 6.27
N TYR A 570 -27.89 -41.90 5.12
CA TYR A 570 -28.46 -42.32 3.85
C TYR A 570 -27.71 -43.54 3.33
N GLY A 571 -28.22 -44.71 3.71
CA GLY A 571 -28.24 -45.89 2.84
C GLY A 571 -27.21 -46.99 3.08
N ALA A 572 -27.61 -48.00 3.87
CA ALA A 572 -27.73 -49.38 3.38
C ALA A 572 -28.57 -50.20 4.37
N MET A 573 -29.73 -50.68 3.92
CA MET A 573 -30.54 -51.65 4.65
C MET A 573 -29.70 -52.90 4.96
N GLY A 574 -29.52 -53.21 6.24
CA GLY A 574 -28.96 -54.49 6.65
C GLY A 574 -28.75 -54.63 8.15
N GLY A 575 -29.76 -55.16 8.85
CA GLY A 575 -29.58 -55.88 10.11
C GLY A 575 -29.53 -55.02 11.38
N SER A 576 -30.68 -54.85 12.02
CA SER A 576 -30.80 -54.37 13.39
C SER A 576 -30.14 -55.31 14.40
N SER A 577 -29.09 -54.86 15.07
CA SER A 577 -28.69 -55.39 16.38
C SER A 577 -28.47 -54.24 17.35
N HIS A 578 -29.40 -54.11 18.31
CA HIS A 578 -29.27 -53.24 19.48
C HIS A 578 -27.95 -53.52 20.21
N ALA A 579 -26.99 -52.60 20.16
CA ALA A 579 -25.85 -52.60 21.06
C ALA A 579 -26.27 -51.92 22.38
N VAL A 580 -26.62 -52.75 23.36
CA VAL A 580 -26.72 -52.35 24.76
C VAL A 580 -25.31 -52.02 25.24
N ALA A 581 -25.10 -50.84 25.83
CA ALA A 581 -23.85 -50.47 26.47
C ALA A 581 -23.50 -51.50 27.56
N ALA A 582 -22.60 -52.43 27.24
CA ALA A 582 -22.19 -53.48 28.15
C ALA A 582 -21.25 -52.89 29.21
N ALA A 583 -21.54 -53.15 30.48
CA ALA A 583 -20.73 -52.69 31.60
C ALA A 583 -19.52 -53.61 31.83
N MET A 584 -18.40 -53.03 32.31
CA MET A 584 -17.22 -53.79 32.77
C MET A 584 -17.61 -54.77 33.88
N TRP A 585 -16.92 -55.91 33.97
CA TRP A 585 -17.23 -56.95 34.96
C TRP A 585 -16.00 -57.39 35.77
N PRO A 586 -16.13 -57.55 37.11
CA PRO A 586 -15.04 -58.04 37.95
C PRO A 586 -14.91 -59.57 37.86
N CYS A 587 -13.69 -60.07 37.71
CA CYS A 587 -13.42 -61.51 37.76
C CYS A 587 -13.62 -62.06 39.18
N GLN A 588 -14.43 -63.11 39.33
CA GLN A 588 -14.70 -63.75 40.63
C GLN A 588 -13.46 -64.46 41.23
N HIS A 589 -12.42 -64.70 40.43
CA HIS A 589 -11.22 -65.43 40.87
C HIS A 589 -10.05 -64.51 41.26
N CYS A 590 -9.81 -63.44 40.49
CA CYS A 590 -8.66 -62.54 40.71
C CYS A 590 -9.04 -61.06 40.83
N THR A 591 -10.35 -60.76 40.93
CA THR A 591 -10.95 -59.42 41.11
C THR A 591 -10.61 -58.37 40.05
N PHE A 592 -9.94 -58.75 38.97
CA PHE A 592 -9.62 -57.86 37.85
C PHE A 592 -10.88 -57.41 37.10
N MET A 593 -10.94 -56.12 36.73
CA MET A 593 -12.06 -55.51 36.01
C MET A 593 -11.88 -55.67 34.50
N ASN A 594 -12.65 -56.57 33.89
CA ASN A 594 -12.58 -56.87 32.46
C ASN A 594 -13.48 -55.92 31.66
N GLN A 595 -13.03 -55.58 30.45
CA GLN A 595 -13.80 -54.80 29.49
C GLN A 595 -15.05 -55.56 29.02
N PRO A 596 -16.13 -54.86 28.62
CA PRO A 596 -17.32 -55.50 28.07
C PRO A 596 -17.01 -56.26 26.77
N GLY A 597 -17.55 -57.47 26.63
CA GLY A 597 -17.42 -58.31 25.43
C GLY A 597 -16.39 -59.43 25.53
N THR A 598 -15.66 -59.55 26.65
CA THR A 598 -14.76 -60.68 26.90
C THR A 598 -15.43 -61.75 27.78
N ASP A 599 -15.39 -63.01 27.32
CA ASP A 599 -15.96 -64.18 28.03
C ASP A 599 -14.95 -64.87 28.96
N HIS A 600 -13.72 -64.35 29.03
CA HIS A 600 -12.66 -64.81 29.91
C HIS A 600 -11.93 -63.61 30.52
N CYS A 601 -11.37 -63.80 31.71
CA CYS A 601 -10.61 -62.76 32.40
C CYS A 601 -9.24 -62.57 31.73
N GLU A 602 -8.87 -61.32 31.42
CA GLU A 602 -7.57 -61.00 30.79
C GLU A 602 -6.36 -61.37 31.66
N MET A 603 -6.51 -61.32 32.99
CA MET A 603 -5.41 -61.55 33.92
C MET A 603 -5.19 -63.02 34.29
N CYS A 604 -6.23 -63.85 34.32
CA CYS A 604 -6.12 -65.24 34.76
C CYS A 604 -6.63 -66.26 33.74
N SER A 605 -7.12 -65.79 32.59
CA SER A 605 -7.64 -66.61 31.48
C SER A 605 -8.78 -67.56 31.85
N LEU A 606 -9.39 -67.39 33.03
CA LEU A 606 -10.55 -68.16 33.46
C LEU A 606 -11.84 -67.58 32.88
N PRO A 607 -12.82 -68.43 32.53
CA PRO A 607 -14.09 -67.98 31.96
C PRO A 607 -14.89 -67.13 32.95
N ARG A 608 -15.76 -66.29 32.39
CA ARG A 608 -16.75 -65.48 33.12
C ARG A 608 -17.80 -66.42 33.73
N SER A 609 -17.59 -66.82 34.99
CA SER A 609 -18.48 -67.68 35.77
C SER A 609 -19.61 -66.92 36.44
#